data_AF-A0AA46TD90-F1
#
_entry.id   AF-A0AA46TD90-F1
#
_cell.length_a   1.000
_cell.length_b   1.000
_cell.length_c   1.000
_cell.angle_alpha   90.00
_cell.angle_beta   90.00
_cell.angle_gamma   90.00
#
_symmetry.space_group_name_H-M   'P 1'
#
loop_
_entity.id
_entity.type
_entity.pdbx_description
1 polymer ?
#
loop_
_entity_poly.entity_id
_entity_poly.type
_entity_poly.pdbx_seq_one_letter_code
_entity_poly.pdbx_strand_id
1 'polypeptide(L)'
;MSEIIFLAILALIVIGPKELPEVARTLGRFLNELKRTTGDFTEDLKKQARVDHIDLFETPRKGPRSAPPANPSVSNDEEGDWSSPDHVPHGGAPTMHDSAHKREPVQMDLPEQKSTDDGGDNKGNKA
;
A
#
# COMPACT_ATOMS: atom_id res chain seq x y z
N MET A 1 -24.75 0.78 -23.77
CA MET A 1 -23.39 0.46 -24.30
C MET A 1 -23.24 0.85 -25.76
N SER A 2 -24.23 0.57 -26.61
CA SER A 2 -24.35 0.99 -28.02
C SER A 2 -24.03 2.47 -28.28
N GLU A 3 -24.40 3.34 -27.35
CA GLU A 3 -24.38 4.80 -27.46
C GLU A 3 -22.94 5.34 -27.52
N ILE A 4 -22.05 4.77 -26.69
CA ILE A 4 -20.63 5.13 -26.66
C ILE A 4 -19.94 4.71 -27.96
N ILE A 5 -20.28 3.52 -28.49
CA ILE A 5 -19.74 3.01 -29.76
C ILE A 5 -20.17 3.92 -30.92
N PHE A 6 -21.44 4.35 -30.95
CA PHE A 6 -21.94 5.28 -31.96
C PHE A 6 -21.20 6.63 -31.93
N LEU A 7 -21.01 7.22 -30.73
CA LEU A 7 -20.26 8.48 -30.58
C LEU A 7 -18.78 8.33 -30.95
N ALA A 8 -18.15 7.20 -30.63
CA ALA A 8 -16.78 6.89 -31.04
C ALA A 8 -16.66 6.81 -32.57
N ILE A 9 -17.60 6.15 -33.25
CA ILE A 9 -17.65 6.08 -34.72
C ILE A 9 -17.87 7.47 -35.33
N LEU A 10 -18.75 8.29 -34.76
CA LEU A 10 -18.97 9.66 -35.23
C LEU A 10 -17.71 10.52 -35.11
N ALA A 11 -17.02 10.46 -33.96
CA ALA A 11 -15.74 11.14 -33.77
C ALA A 11 -14.65 10.62 -34.73
N LEU A 12 -14.60 9.31 -34.99
CA LEU A 12 -13.71 8.68 -35.96
C LEU A 12 -13.96 9.15 -37.40
N ILE A 13 -15.20 9.49 -37.77
CA ILE A 13 -15.54 10.03 -39.09
C ILE A 13 -15.15 11.50 -39.21
N VAL A 14 -15.40 12.30 -38.17
CA VAL A 14 -15.10 13.75 -38.15
C VAL A 14 -13.60 14.03 -38.08
N ILE A 15 -12.88 13.30 -37.22
CA ILE A 15 -11.43 13.51 -37.00
C ILE A 15 -10.60 12.59 -37.89
N GLY A 16 -11.06 11.36 -38.14
CA GLY A 16 -10.33 10.34 -38.89
C GLY A 16 -9.66 9.29 -37.97
N PRO A 17 -9.68 7.99 -38.34
CA PRO A 17 -9.07 6.91 -37.53
C PRO A 17 -7.54 6.99 -37.45
N LYS A 18 -6.90 7.69 -38.39
CA LYS A 18 -5.44 7.91 -38.42
C LYS A 18 -5.01 9.09 -37.54
N GLU A 19 -5.89 10.09 -37.39
CA GLU A 19 -5.64 11.33 -36.65
C GLU A 19 -5.88 11.15 -35.14
N LEU A 20 -6.92 10.40 -34.74
CA LEU A 20 -7.17 10.10 -33.31
C LEU A 20 -5.94 9.59 -32.53
N PRO A 21 -5.14 8.61 -32.99
CA PRO A 21 -3.96 8.19 -32.25
C PRO A 21 -2.86 9.26 -32.18
N GLU A 22 -2.82 10.22 -33.10
CA GLU A 22 -1.88 11.34 -33.07
C GLU A 22 -2.32 12.44 -32.09
N VAL A 23 -3.60 12.82 -32.16
CA VAL A 23 -4.25 13.73 -31.20
C VAL A 23 -4.16 13.16 -29.78
N ALA A 24 -4.44 11.87 -29.59
CA ALA A 24 -4.35 11.20 -28.29
C ALA A 24 -2.92 11.11 -27.76
N ARG A 25 -1.89 10.97 -28.61
CA ARG A 25 -0.48 11.06 -28.19
C ARG A 25 -0.12 12.46 -27.73
N THR A 26 -0.60 13.49 -28.43
CA THR A 26 -0.34 14.90 -28.12
C THR A 26 -1.02 15.31 -26.81
N LEU A 27 -2.31 15.02 -26.67
CA LEU A 27 -3.05 15.17 -25.40
C LEU A 27 -2.45 14.33 -24.28
N GLY A 28 -2.03 13.09 -24.57
CA GLY A 28 -1.42 12.21 -23.58
C GLY A 28 -0.10 12.74 -23.01
N ARG A 29 0.73 13.38 -23.84
CA ARG A 29 1.94 14.10 -23.37
C ARG A 29 1.57 15.30 -22.52
N PHE A 30 0.68 16.16 -23.01
CA PHE A 30 0.19 17.32 -22.25
C PHE A 30 -0.37 16.90 -20.88
N LEU A 31 -1.26 15.90 -20.84
CA LEU A 31 -1.83 15.35 -19.60
C LEU A 31 -0.77 14.66 -18.72
N ASN A 32 0.32 14.12 -19.26
CA ASN A 32 1.42 13.56 -18.48
C ASN A 32 2.26 14.65 -17.79
N GLU A 33 2.59 15.73 -18.50
CA GLU A 33 3.22 16.93 -17.93
C GLU A 33 2.31 17.60 -16.87
N LEU A 34 1.01 17.74 -17.17
CA LEU A 34 0.03 18.25 -16.21
C LEU A 34 -0.09 17.34 -14.99
N LYS A 35 -0.19 16.02 -15.16
CA LYS A 35 -0.22 15.04 -14.07
C LYS A 35 1.01 15.12 -13.19
N ARG A 36 2.20 15.32 -13.78
CA ARG A 36 3.46 15.46 -13.03
C ARG A 36 3.43 16.73 -12.16
N THR A 37 2.99 17.85 -12.73
CA THR A 37 2.83 19.12 -12.00
C THR A 37 1.72 19.03 -10.94
N THR A 38 0.61 18.38 -11.26
CA THR A 38 -0.54 18.14 -10.36
C THR A 38 -0.23 17.11 -9.27
N GLY A 39 0.88 16.36 -9.38
CA GLY A 39 1.37 15.45 -8.36
C GLY A 39 1.65 16.16 -7.04
N ASP A 40 2.32 17.30 -7.12
CA ASP A 40 2.68 18.12 -5.95
C ASP A 40 1.41 18.69 -5.27
N PHE A 41 0.49 19.24 -6.07
CA PHE A 41 -0.84 19.66 -5.59
C PHE A 41 -1.63 18.50 -4.95
N THR A 42 -1.53 17.29 -5.49
CA THR A 42 -2.19 16.09 -4.94
C THR A 42 -1.54 15.67 -3.62
N GLU A 43 -0.23 15.82 -3.46
CA GLU A 43 0.45 15.55 -2.20
C GLU A 43 0.05 16.55 -1.12
N ASP A 44 -0.06 17.83 -1.45
CA ASP A 44 -0.49 18.87 -0.50
C ASP A 44 -1.98 18.76 -0.15
N LEU A 45 -2.86 18.50 -1.13
CA LEU A 45 -4.25 18.13 -0.85
C LEU A 45 -4.35 16.86 -0.01
N LYS A 46 -3.45 15.87 -0.19
CA LYS A 46 -3.44 14.65 0.63
C LYS A 46 -2.85 14.85 2.02
N LYS A 47 -1.96 15.84 2.23
CA LYS A 47 -1.54 16.26 3.58
C LYS A 47 -2.71 16.93 4.31
N GLN A 48 -3.47 17.77 3.63
CA GLN A 48 -4.65 18.45 4.18
C GLN A 48 -5.83 17.49 4.41
N ALA A 49 -6.20 16.67 3.41
CA ALA A 49 -7.25 15.65 3.52
C ALA A 49 -6.87 14.40 4.37
N ARG A 50 -5.65 14.37 4.92
CA ARG A 50 -5.29 13.46 6.03
C ARG A 50 -5.57 14.06 7.41
N VAL A 51 -5.72 15.38 7.50
CA VAL A 51 -6.30 16.05 8.66
C VAL A 51 -7.83 15.92 8.59
N ASP A 52 -8.41 16.07 7.40
CA ASP A 52 -9.85 15.92 7.14
C ASP A 52 -10.17 14.55 6.51
N HIS A 53 -10.28 13.51 7.33
CA HIS A 53 -10.52 12.11 6.96
C HIS A 53 -11.54 11.88 5.81
N ILE A 54 -11.06 11.62 4.59
CA ILE A 54 -11.86 11.12 3.45
C ILE A 54 -11.12 9.94 2.77
N ASP A 55 -11.33 8.73 3.30
CA ASP A 55 -10.79 7.48 2.74
C ASP A 55 -11.68 6.97 1.59
N LEU A 56 -11.59 7.56 0.39
CA LEU A 56 -12.54 7.27 -0.69
C LEU A 56 -12.15 6.13 -1.66
N PHE A 57 -10.86 5.78 -1.78
CA PHE A 57 -10.42 4.71 -2.70
C PHE A 57 -9.22 3.91 -2.16
N GLU A 58 -9.49 2.99 -1.25
CA GLU A 58 -8.50 2.02 -0.78
C GLU A 58 -8.38 0.86 -1.79
N THR A 59 -7.45 0.97 -2.74
CA THR A 59 -7.13 -0.13 -3.66
C THR A 59 -6.41 -1.25 -2.90
N PRO A 60 -6.91 -2.50 -2.86
CA PRO A 60 -6.27 -3.58 -2.13
C PRO A 60 -4.82 -3.77 -2.57
N ARG A 61 -3.88 -3.74 -1.61
CA ARG A 61 -2.47 -3.97 -1.87
C ARG A 61 -2.29 -5.38 -2.43
N LYS A 62 -1.95 -5.48 -3.72
CA LYS A 62 -1.40 -6.71 -4.29
C LYS A 62 -0.03 -6.94 -3.67
N GLY A 63 -0.01 -7.73 -2.59
CA GLY A 63 1.21 -8.09 -1.87
C GLY A 63 2.25 -8.75 -2.79
N PRO A 64 3.54 -8.69 -2.42
CA PRO A 64 4.58 -9.37 -3.19
C PRO A 64 4.25 -10.87 -3.27
N ARG A 65 4.27 -11.41 -4.50
CA ARG A 65 4.19 -12.86 -4.72
C ARG A 65 5.41 -13.52 -4.09
N SER A 66 5.27 -14.05 -2.88
CA SER A 66 6.03 -15.22 -2.47
C SER A 66 5.66 -16.36 -3.44
N ALA A 67 6.67 -17.01 -4.00
CA ALA A 67 6.46 -18.08 -4.99
C ALA A 67 5.76 -19.28 -4.34
N PRO A 68 4.93 -20.05 -5.07
CA PRO A 68 4.37 -21.29 -4.55
C PRO A 68 5.50 -22.30 -4.32
N PRO A 69 5.69 -22.84 -3.11
CA PRO A 69 6.50 -24.03 -2.92
C PRO A 69 5.77 -25.22 -3.55
N ALA A 70 6.46 -25.98 -4.39
CA ALA A 70 5.86 -27.10 -5.11
C ALA A 70 5.66 -28.32 -4.19
N ASN A 71 4.40 -28.68 -3.92
CA ASN A 71 3.93 -30.06 -4.01
C ASN A 71 2.43 -30.07 -4.37
N PRO A 72 1.98 -31.04 -5.18
CA PRO A 72 0.58 -31.49 -5.19
C PRO A 72 0.51 -32.91 -4.61
N SER A 73 0.81 -33.05 -3.31
CA SER A 73 0.65 -34.31 -2.58
C SER A 73 -0.75 -34.38 -1.96
N VAL A 74 -1.60 -35.14 -2.64
CA VAL A 74 -2.96 -35.57 -2.27
C VAL A 74 -3.24 -35.60 -0.76
N SER A 75 -4.29 -34.87 -0.35
CA SER A 75 -5.15 -35.25 0.78
C SER A 75 -6.58 -35.33 0.26
N ASN A 76 -7.12 -36.55 0.19
CA ASN A 76 -8.55 -36.76 -0.05
C ASN A 76 -9.26 -36.58 1.29
N ASP A 77 -10.06 -35.53 1.41
CA ASP A 77 -10.97 -35.34 2.54
C ASP A 77 -12.37 -35.87 2.14
N GLU A 78 -12.46 -37.18 1.86
CA GLU A 78 -13.73 -37.91 1.73
C GLU A 78 -13.99 -38.70 3.02
N GLU A 79 -14.86 -38.20 3.89
CA GLU A 79 -15.64 -38.95 4.89
C GLU A 79 -16.52 -37.97 5.70
N GLY A 80 -17.76 -38.29 6.09
CA GLY A 80 -18.49 -39.52 5.83
C GLY A 80 -19.87 -39.48 6.48
N ASP A 81 -20.78 -40.25 5.89
CA ASP A 81 -22.13 -40.57 6.37
C ASP A 81 -22.16 -41.14 7.81
N TRP A 82 -23.30 -41.03 8.48
CA TRP A 82 -23.48 -41.50 9.86
C TRP A 82 -23.51 -43.02 9.96
N SER A 83 -22.52 -43.65 10.62
CA SER A 83 -22.68 -44.89 11.41
C SER A 83 -21.46 -45.21 12.27
N SER A 84 -21.60 -45.12 13.60
CA SER A 84 -20.61 -45.64 14.58
C SER A 84 -20.57 -47.18 14.54
N PRO A 85 -19.44 -47.86 14.91
CA PRO A 85 -19.15 -48.07 16.34
C PRO A 85 -17.67 -48.17 16.78
N ASP A 86 -17.45 -47.97 18.09
CA ASP A 86 -16.41 -48.56 18.96
C ASP A 86 -14.92 -48.56 18.56
N HIS A 87 -14.15 -47.58 19.07
CA HIS A 87 -12.90 -47.89 19.81
C HIS A 87 -12.45 -46.79 20.80
N VAL A 88 -11.81 -47.21 21.89
CA VAL A 88 -11.34 -46.41 23.04
C VAL A 88 -9.79 -46.57 23.21
N PRO A 89 -9.06 -45.83 24.08
CA PRO A 89 -7.84 -45.17 23.62
C PRO A 89 -6.54 -45.62 24.31
N HIS A 90 -5.43 -45.59 23.56
CA HIS A 90 -4.04 -45.62 24.05
C HIS A 90 -3.24 -44.56 23.26
N GLY A 91 -2.30 -43.79 23.80
CA GLY A 91 -1.75 -43.75 25.16
C GLY A 91 -0.26 -43.38 25.09
N GLY A 92 0.10 -42.13 25.43
CA GLY A 92 1.50 -41.68 25.35
C GLY A 92 1.72 -40.17 25.49
N ALA A 93 2.13 -39.75 26.68
CA ALA A 93 2.86 -38.51 26.98
C ALA A 93 4.28 -38.92 27.47
N PRO A 94 5.24 -38.04 27.83
CA PRO A 94 5.26 -36.56 27.87
C PRO A 94 6.29 -36.04 26.80
N THR A 95 7.01 -34.89 26.85
CA THR A 95 7.40 -33.91 27.88
C THR A 95 7.47 -32.47 27.36
N MET A 96 7.52 -31.53 28.32
CA MET A 96 8.01 -30.16 28.15
C MET A 96 9.54 -30.12 27.99
N HIS A 97 10.07 -29.08 27.35
CA HIS A 97 11.42 -28.61 27.67
C HIS A 97 11.41 -27.11 27.99
N ASP A 98 11.76 -26.81 29.23
CA ASP A 98 11.94 -25.48 29.80
C ASP A 98 13.24 -24.83 29.29
N SER A 99 13.26 -23.50 29.19
CA SER A 99 14.38 -22.62 29.56
C SER A 99 14.04 -21.16 29.27
N ALA A 100 13.72 -20.41 30.33
CA ALA A 100 13.58 -18.95 30.25
C ALA A 100 14.93 -18.25 29.95
N HIS A 101 14.92 -17.26 29.05
CA HIS A 101 15.99 -16.27 28.93
C HIS A 101 15.46 -14.84 28.96
N LYS A 102 15.30 -14.33 30.19
CA LYS A 102 15.11 -12.92 30.52
C LYS A 102 16.33 -12.11 30.06
N ARG A 103 16.15 -11.16 29.14
CA ARG A 103 17.08 -10.04 28.90
C ARG A 103 16.27 -8.75 28.72
N GLU A 104 16.89 -7.63 29.10
CA GLU A 104 16.20 -6.51 29.75
C GLU A 104 15.91 -5.33 28.78
N PRO A 105 14.95 -4.44 29.11
CA PRO A 105 14.72 -3.25 28.30
C PRO A 105 15.96 -2.33 28.32
N VAL A 106 16.54 -2.10 27.15
CA VAL A 106 17.60 -1.11 26.97
C VAL A 106 17.02 0.28 27.21
N GLN A 107 17.56 1.00 28.19
CA GLN A 107 17.11 2.34 28.56
C GLN A 107 17.57 3.39 27.55
N MET A 108 16.86 4.52 27.50
CA MET A 108 17.17 5.64 26.62
C MET A 108 18.31 6.49 27.20
N ASP A 109 19.42 6.62 26.46
CA ASP A 109 20.36 7.71 26.66
C ASP A 109 19.96 8.92 25.82
N LEU A 110 19.50 9.97 26.50
CA LEU A 110 19.11 11.25 25.91
C LEU A 110 20.37 12.11 25.72
N PRO A 111 20.69 12.61 24.50
CA PRO A 111 21.86 13.47 24.31
C PRO A 111 21.72 14.78 25.08
N GLU A 112 22.70 15.05 25.93
CA GLU A 112 22.76 16.16 26.88
C GLU A 112 22.69 17.53 26.19
N GLN A 113 21.85 18.43 26.73
CA GLN A 113 21.69 19.78 26.19
C GLN A 113 22.92 20.62 26.49
N LYS A 114 23.81 20.79 25.50
CA LYS A 114 24.90 21.76 25.62
C LYS A 114 24.37 23.18 25.43
N SER A 115 24.08 23.85 26.53
CA SER A 115 23.96 25.31 26.57
C SER A 115 25.31 25.95 26.22
N THR A 116 25.32 26.73 25.14
CA THR A 116 26.30 27.81 24.95
C THR A 116 25.52 29.10 24.81
N ASP A 117 25.32 29.73 25.96
CA ASP A 117 25.09 31.17 26.07
C ASP A 117 26.27 31.89 25.37
N ASP A 118 25.98 32.63 24.30
CA ASP A 118 26.97 33.47 23.62
C ASP A 118 26.34 34.86 23.40
N GLY A 119 26.75 35.81 24.24
CA GLY A 119 26.23 37.16 24.26
C GLY A 119 26.75 37.96 23.06
N GLY A 120 25.90 38.12 22.05
CA GLY A 120 26.18 38.95 20.87
C GLY A 120 25.47 40.29 20.91
N ASP A 121 26.04 41.28 21.60
CA ASP A 121 25.63 42.69 21.47
C ASP A 121 25.67 43.13 19.99
N ASN A 122 24.54 43.55 19.41
CA ASN A 122 24.57 44.44 18.26
C ASN A 122 23.66 45.66 18.47
N LYS A 123 24.28 46.72 18.98
CA LYS A 123 23.67 48.04 19.10
C LYS A 123 23.54 48.67 17.70
N GLY A 124 22.30 48.88 17.30
CA GLY A 124 21.92 50.01 16.46
C GLY A 124 21.92 49.75 14.96
N ASN A 125 20.71 49.78 14.40
CA ASN A 125 20.47 50.76 13.36
C ASN A 125 19.18 51.52 13.69
N LYS A 126 19.26 52.85 13.79
CA LYS A 126 18.15 53.75 14.14
C LYS A 126 18.02 54.78 13.03
N ALA A 127 16.77 54.96 12.57
CA ALA A 127 16.28 56.05 11.72
C ALA A 127 16.87 56.14 10.31
#